data_AF-A0A8T0E611-F1
#
_entry.id   AF-A0A8T0E611-F1
#
_cell.length_a   1.000
_cell.length_b   1.000
_cell.length_c   1.000
_cell.angle_alpha   90.00
_cell.angle_beta   90.00
_cell.angle_gamma   90.00
#
_symmetry.space_group_name_H-M   'P 1'
#
loop_
_entity.id
_entity.type
_entity.pdbx_description
1 polymer ?
#
loop_
_entity_poly.entity_id
_entity_poly.type
_entity_poly.pdbx_seq_one_letter_code
_entity_poly.pdbx_strand_id
1 'polypeptide(L)'
;MHLAAINKRGNVDIMKVLIKYGGNVNLVDRSGCITPLLHALSKRYKIVLIKELIKNGASLSAPSKFLSPLSILIENRCYSIHTVPVIQELLKYNPGLLYRDVLFDALKNRCPLFVFDELLKQGADVYHTNLFDHSPLYVAMEYPTDNMHVIELLLQYDAWCTSEQLLWIRALHEVFTTSENKAFLKVLIKYATLHKYVFENKQADEFTFSNPRCLDLLNYQTECENESSTMRKLAILEKRNGKEISLCKLLAETKESHVFEIYEASILKILTDNMFPIYSDVIASKLKRSVLIEHLLTRRIYARIDMPYPHDIFLPADTIPHIVGHLSKDCIVNLLAVFKP
;
A
#
# COMPACT_ATOMS: atom_id res chain seq x y z
N MET A 1 17.77 -5.89 34.53
CA MET A 1 17.08 -5.36 33.34
C MET A 1 17.06 -6.36 32.19
N HIS A 2 18.19 -6.64 31.51
CA HIS A 2 18.23 -7.57 30.36
C HIS A 2 17.63 -8.96 30.64
N LEU A 3 18.00 -9.60 31.77
CA LEU A 3 17.46 -10.92 32.14
C LEU A 3 15.94 -10.93 32.33
N ALA A 4 15.39 -9.85 32.88
CA ALA A 4 13.94 -9.69 33.02
C ALA A 4 13.26 -9.53 31.66
N ALA A 5 13.92 -8.85 30.71
CA ALA A 5 13.41 -8.64 29.36
C ALA A 5 13.36 -9.92 28.52
N ILE A 6 14.34 -10.81 28.65
CA ILE A 6 14.39 -12.09 27.91
C ILE A 6 13.61 -13.23 28.58
N ASN A 7 13.07 -13.02 29.78
CA ASN A 7 12.45 -14.08 30.56
C ASN A 7 11.24 -14.68 29.82
N LYS A 8 11.29 -15.98 29.52
CA LYS A 8 10.23 -16.73 28.83
C LYS A 8 8.89 -16.74 29.56
N ARG A 9 8.86 -16.59 30.89
CA ARG A 9 7.62 -16.55 31.69
C ARG A 9 6.93 -15.19 31.71
N GLY A 10 7.63 -14.11 31.34
CA GLY A 10 6.99 -12.82 31.07
C GLY A 10 6.65 -12.04 32.32
N ASN A 11 7.56 -12.03 33.27
CA ASN A 11 7.36 -11.33 34.53
C ASN A 11 7.51 -9.83 34.31
N VAL A 12 6.50 -9.20 33.70
CA VAL A 12 6.32 -7.75 33.65
C VAL A 12 6.43 -7.18 35.07
N ASP A 13 5.95 -7.91 36.07
CA ASP A 13 6.04 -7.52 37.47
C ASP A 13 7.49 -7.41 37.97
N ILE A 14 8.38 -8.32 37.56
CA ILE A 14 9.82 -8.18 37.85
C ILE A 14 10.36 -6.92 37.18
N MET A 15 9.99 -6.66 35.92
CA MET A 15 10.44 -5.45 35.23
C MET A 15 9.94 -4.18 35.95
N LYS A 16 8.65 -4.15 36.34
CA LYS A 16 8.05 -3.04 37.11
C LYS A 16 8.76 -2.81 38.44
N VAL A 17 9.06 -3.88 39.18
CA VAL A 17 9.81 -3.80 40.45
C VAL A 17 11.20 -3.24 40.19
N LEU A 18 11.92 -3.75 39.19
CA LEU A 18 13.26 -3.26 38.86
C LEU A 18 13.25 -1.77 38.49
N ILE A 19 12.31 -1.33 37.66
CA ILE A 19 12.16 0.09 37.30
C ILE A 19 11.81 0.93 38.53
N LYS A 20 10.88 0.46 39.37
CA LYS A 20 10.47 1.15 40.62
C LYS A 20 11.65 1.40 41.57
N TYR A 21 12.62 0.48 41.63
CA TYR A 21 13.82 0.61 42.46
C TYR A 21 15.02 1.22 41.70
N GLY A 22 14.79 1.99 40.62
CA GLY A 22 15.83 2.75 39.92
C GLY A 22 16.59 1.98 38.82
N GLY A 23 16.05 0.85 38.38
CA GLY A 23 16.62 0.08 37.27
C GLY A 23 16.64 0.88 35.96
N ASN A 24 17.82 1.03 35.36
CA ASN A 24 17.99 1.77 34.11
C ASN A 24 17.35 1.03 32.92
N VAL A 25 16.26 1.59 32.37
CA VAL A 25 15.53 1.05 31.21
C VAL A 25 16.34 1.06 29.91
N ASN A 26 17.36 1.91 29.84
CA ASN A 26 18.25 2.10 28.71
C ASN A 26 19.64 1.49 28.93
N LEU A 27 19.78 0.62 29.93
CA LEU A 27 21.01 -0.12 30.16
C LEU A 27 21.40 -0.87 28.87
N VAL A 28 22.66 -0.80 28.48
CA VAL A 28 23.17 -1.60 27.37
C VAL A 28 23.82 -2.87 27.89
N ASP A 29 23.75 -3.94 27.09
CA ASP A 29 24.41 -5.20 27.41
C ASP A 29 25.94 -5.09 27.27
N ARG A 30 26.66 -6.22 27.45
CA ARG A 30 28.13 -6.24 27.35
C ARG A 30 28.66 -5.80 25.97
N SER A 31 27.86 -5.95 24.92
CA SER A 31 28.24 -5.50 23.58
C SER A 31 28.08 -3.99 23.38
N GLY A 32 27.37 -3.31 24.28
CA GLY A 32 27.00 -1.91 24.13
C GLY A 32 25.87 -1.68 23.12
N CYS A 33 25.40 -2.72 22.42
CA CYS A 33 24.49 -2.59 21.29
C CYS A 33 23.02 -2.88 21.63
N ILE A 34 22.74 -3.64 22.70
CA ILE A 34 21.40 -4.16 22.97
C ILE A 34 20.83 -3.55 24.25
N THR A 35 19.63 -2.97 24.19
CA THR A 35 18.87 -2.48 25.36
C THR A 35 17.83 -3.50 25.82
N PRO A 36 17.25 -3.37 27.03
CA PRO A 36 16.13 -4.21 27.49
C PRO A 36 14.97 -4.26 26.49
N LEU A 37 14.66 -3.14 25.82
CA LEU A 37 13.63 -3.09 24.79
C LEU A 37 14.00 -3.98 23.59
N LEU A 38 15.21 -3.86 23.04
CA LEU A 38 15.65 -4.67 21.90
C LEU A 38 15.65 -6.17 22.23
N HIS A 39 16.02 -6.57 23.45
CA HIS A 39 15.86 -7.95 23.89
C HIS A 39 14.41 -8.43 23.95
N ALA A 40 13.49 -7.61 24.48
CA ALA A 40 12.08 -7.94 24.54
C ALA A 40 11.48 -8.10 23.14
N LEU A 41 11.91 -7.29 22.18
CA LEU A 41 11.55 -7.41 20.76
C LEU A 41 12.12 -8.68 20.14
N SER A 42 13.36 -9.07 20.46
CA SER A 42 13.95 -10.30 19.93
C SER A 42 13.27 -11.62 20.39
N LYS A 43 12.43 -11.60 21.44
CA LYS A 43 11.88 -12.81 22.07
C LYS A 43 10.34 -12.76 22.26
N ARG A 44 9.60 -13.44 21.36
CA ARG A 44 8.15 -13.77 21.48
C ARG A 44 7.20 -12.59 21.79
N TYR A 45 7.63 -11.35 21.54
CA TYR A 45 6.82 -10.12 21.56
C TYR A 45 5.82 -10.00 22.72
N LYS A 46 6.34 -9.79 23.93
CA LYS A 46 5.48 -9.54 25.10
C LYS A 46 5.00 -8.11 25.07
N ILE A 47 3.89 -7.87 24.36
CA ILE A 47 3.32 -6.54 24.16
C ILE A 47 3.19 -5.76 25.49
N VAL A 48 2.75 -6.41 26.58
CA VAL A 48 2.60 -5.77 27.90
C VAL A 48 3.96 -5.30 28.44
N LEU A 49 5.01 -6.12 28.31
CA LEU A 49 6.36 -5.74 28.72
C LEU A 49 6.92 -4.60 27.86
N ILE A 50 6.70 -4.66 26.54
CA ILE A 50 7.15 -3.64 25.60
C ILE A 50 6.47 -2.30 25.91
N LYS A 51 5.15 -2.30 26.09
CA LYS A 51 4.40 -1.11 26.50
C LYS A 51 4.90 -0.53 27.81
N GLU A 52 5.18 -1.38 28.80
CA GLU A 52 5.73 -0.93 30.08
C GLU A 52 7.12 -0.30 29.90
N LEU A 53 8.01 -0.90 29.11
CA LEU A 53 9.34 -0.34 28.84
C LEU A 53 9.24 1.02 28.13
N ILE A 54 8.43 1.13 27.08
CA ILE A 54 8.23 2.39 26.33
C ILE A 54 7.65 3.47 27.26
N LYS A 55 6.63 3.13 28.06
CA LYS A 55 6.01 4.06 29.02
C LYS A 55 7.00 4.60 30.05
N ASN A 56 7.99 3.80 30.44
CA ASN A 56 9.03 4.19 31.39
C ASN A 56 10.29 4.78 30.71
N GLY A 57 10.18 5.25 29.46
CA GLY A 57 11.26 5.99 28.79
C GLY A 57 12.32 5.12 28.12
N ALA A 58 11.99 3.89 27.73
CA ALA A 58 12.89 3.08 26.91
C ALA A 58 13.17 3.78 25.56
N SER A 59 14.45 3.93 25.25
CA SER A 59 14.95 4.54 24.03
C SER A 59 14.55 3.71 22.81
N LEU A 60 13.92 4.38 21.86
CA LEU A 60 13.56 3.81 20.55
C LEU A 60 14.70 3.91 19.54
N SER A 61 15.73 4.70 19.81
CA SER A 61 17.00 4.59 19.07
C SER A 61 17.83 3.46 19.66
N ALA A 62 18.38 2.59 18.82
CA ALA A 62 19.40 1.67 19.32
C ALA A 62 20.74 2.42 19.50
N PRO A 63 21.60 1.90 20.40
CA PRO A 63 22.98 2.38 20.52
C PRO A 63 23.80 2.18 19.23
N SER A 64 23.47 1.14 18.46
CA SER A 64 24.11 0.84 17.17
C SER A 64 23.30 1.39 16.01
N LYS A 65 23.98 1.99 15.02
CA LYS A 65 23.34 2.52 13.79
C LYS A 65 22.62 1.46 12.96
N PHE A 66 22.95 0.18 13.12
CA PHE A 66 22.43 -0.91 12.32
C PHE A 66 21.22 -1.61 12.92
N LEU A 67 20.91 -1.35 14.20
CA LEU A 67 19.78 -1.96 14.87
C LEU A 67 18.73 -0.89 15.09
N SER A 68 17.49 -1.16 14.71
CA SER A 68 16.34 -0.38 15.17
C SER A 68 15.34 -1.33 15.82
N PRO A 69 14.51 -0.86 16.76
CA PRO A 69 13.41 -1.66 17.28
C PRO A 69 12.59 -2.32 16.17
N LEU A 70 12.34 -1.60 15.07
CA LEU A 70 11.59 -2.11 13.93
C LEU A 70 12.39 -3.13 13.10
N SER A 71 13.68 -2.91 12.87
CA SER A 71 14.52 -3.87 12.12
C SER A 71 14.62 -5.21 12.85
N ILE A 72 14.70 -5.21 14.19
CA ILE A 72 14.68 -6.44 14.99
C ILE A 72 13.36 -7.21 14.82
N LEU A 73 12.22 -6.53 14.68
CA LEU A 73 10.94 -7.19 14.44
C LEU A 73 10.91 -7.86 13.06
N ILE A 74 11.49 -7.20 12.05
CA ILE A 74 11.53 -7.65 10.65
C ILE A 74 12.55 -8.79 10.45
N GLU A 75 13.69 -8.73 11.11
CA GLU A 75 14.72 -9.78 11.04
C GLU A 75 14.33 -11.04 11.85
N ASN A 76 13.34 -10.92 12.74
CA ASN A 76 12.97 -12.00 13.64
C ASN A 76 12.03 -12.99 12.95
N ARG A 77 12.37 -14.28 13.00
CA ARG A 77 11.60 -15.37 12.38
C ARG A 77 10.37 -15.81 13.20
N CYS A 78 10.15 -15.25 14.38
CA CYS A 78 9.08 -15.68 15.30
C CYS A 78 7.92 -14.68 15.36
N TYR A 79 7.22 -14.50 14.25
CA TYR A 79 6.00 -13.67 14.17
C TYR A 79 4.86 -14.22 15.02
N SER A 80 4.13 -13.34 15.71
CA SER A 80 2.91 -13.68 16.46
C SER A 80 1.82 -12.63 16.25
N ILE A 81 0.61 -12.91 16.75
CA ILE A 81 -0.52 -11.95 16.75
C ILE A 81 -0.19 -10.62 17.43
N HIS A 82 0.85 -10.58 18.26
CA HIS A 82 1.29 -9.36 18.95
C HIS A 82 2.26 -8.50 18.11
N THR A 83 2.76 -9.00 16.98
CA THR A 83 3.75 -8.26 16.16
C THR A 83 3.17 -6.94 15.65
N VAL A 84 1.97 -6.96 15.05
CA VAL A 84 1.31 -5.76 14.54
C VAL A 84 1.03 -4.73 15.65
N PRO A 85 0.42 -5.11 16.80
CA PRO A 85 0.28 -4.21 17.94
C PRO A 85 1.60 -3.60 18.44
N VAL A 86 2.70 -4.35 18.37
CA VAL A 86 4.02 -3.82 18.74
C VAL A 86 4.51 -2.80 17.71
N ILE A 87 4.39 -3.07 16.41
CA ILE A 87 4.77 -2.13 15.35
C ILE A 87 3.98 -0.82 15.50
N GLN A 88 2.66 -0.93 15.68
CA GLN A 88 1.78 0.22 15.91
C GLN A 88 2.18 1.03 17.14
N GLU A 89 2.48 0.37 18.26
CA GLU A 89 2.91 1.06 19.47
C GLU A 89 4.26 1.76 19.27
N LEU A 90 5.23 1.12 18.63
CA LEU A 90 6.54 1.73 18.37
C LEU A 90 6.43 2.98 17.48
N LEU A 91 5.70 2.86 16.37
CA LEU A 91 5.53 3.95 15.40
C LEU A 91 4.67 5.09 15.96
N LYS A 92 3.74 4.80 16.87
CA LYS A 92 2.99 5.83 17.60
C LYS A 92 3.91 6.76 18.40
N TYR A 93 4.95 6.23 19.06
CA TYR A 93 5.88 7.05 19.85
C TYR A 93 7.02 7.63 19.02
N ASN A 94 7.43 6.96 17.94
CA ASN A 94 8.43 7.47 17.03
C ASN A 94 8.16 7.02 15.58
N PRO A 95 7.46 7.83 14.78
CA PRO A 95 7.21 7.55 13.36
C PRO A 95 8.50 7.43 12.54
N GLY A 96 9.59 8.09 12.96
CA GLY A 96 10.89 8.04 12.31
C GLY A 96 11.61 6.68 12.41
N LEU A 97 11.05 5.71 13.13
CA LEU A 97 11.50 4.33 13.09
C LEU A 97 11.20 3.64 11.75
N LEU A 98 10.24 4.15 10.99
CA LEU A 98 9.94 3.67 9.65
C LEU A 98 11.03 4.17 8.70
N TYR A 99 12.07 3.36 8.55
CA TYR A 99 13.24 3.70 7.76
C TYR A 99 13.04 3.37 6.29
N ARG A 100 13.88 3.98 5.45
CA ARG A 100 13.79 3.95 3.99
C ARG A 100 13.71 2.51 3.44
N ASP A 101 14.61 1.64 3.87
CA ASP A 101 14.78 0.29 3.31
C ASP A 101 13.87 -0.79 3.94
N VAL A 102 12.86 -0.40 4.72
CA VAL A 102 12.04 -1.32 5.52
C VAL A 102 11.34 -2.40 4.69
N LEU A 103 10.87 -2.07 3.49
CA LEU A 103 10.21 -3.03 2.60
C LEU A 103 11.21 -4.01 1.98
N PHE A 104 12.45 -3.58 1.71
CA PHE A 104 13.50 -4.48 1.21
C PHE A 104 13.93 -5.48 2.27
N ASP A 105 14.08 -5.04 3.52
CA ASP A 105 14.37 -5.95 4.63
C ASP A 105 13.21 -6.92 4.88
N ALA A 106 11.96 -6.45 4.72
CA ALA A 106 10.79 -7.30 4.85
C ALA A 106 10.71 -8.39 3.77
N LEU A 107 11.01 -8.05 2.51
CA LEU A 107 11.13 -9.00 1.40
C LEU A 107 12.27 -10.01 1.66
N LYS A 108 13.46 -9.51 1.99
CA LYS A 108 14.65 -10.32 2.24
C LYS A 108 14.45 -11.32 3.37
N ASN A 109 13.78 -10.92 4.45
CA ASN A 109 13.51 -11.76 5.61
C ASN A 109 12.22 -12.59 5.48
N ARG A 110 11.51 -12.50 4.33
CA ARG A 110 10.25 -13.21 4.06
C ARG A 110 9.21 -12.96 5.16
N CYS A 111 9.00 -11.69 5.49
CA CYS A 111 7.99 -11.29 6.47
C CYS A 111 6.60 -11.83 6.07
N PRO A 112 5.77 -12.26 7.05
CA PRO A 112 4.39 -12.60 6.80
C PRO A 112 3.63 -11.41 6.19
N LEU A 113 2.66 -11.72 5.32
CA LEU A 113 1.87 -10.72 4.60
C LEU A 113 1.21 -9.68 5.53
N PHE A 114 0.71 -10.11 6.70
CA PHE A 114 0.07 -9.20 7.65
C PHE A 114 1.04 -8.18 8.28
N VAL A 115 2.33 -8.51 8.38
CA VAL A 115 3.37 -7.56 8.83
C VAL A 115 3.68 -6.59 7.71
N PHE A 116 3.80 -7.12 6.48
CA PHE A 116 4.06 -6.31 5.30
C PHE A 116 2.95 -5.29 5.04
N ASP A 117 1.69 -5.70 5.11
CA ASP A 117 0.52 -4.82 5.01
C ASP A 117 0.50 -3.75 6.10
N GLU A 118 0.83 -4.11 7.34
CA GLU A 118 0.93 -3.11 8.40
C GLU A 118 2.02 -2.07 8.11
N LEU A 119 3.18 -2.46 7.58
CA LEU A 119 4.23 -1.49 7.21
C LEU A 119 3.74 -0.52 6.14
N LEU A 120 3.00 -1.00 5.14
CA LEU A 120 2.40 -0.15 4.10
C LEU A 120 1.35 0.80 4.68
N LYS A 121 0.47 0.32 5.58
CA LYS A 121 -0.50 1.16 6.31
C LYS A 121 0.15 2.28 7.11
N GLN A 122 1.33 2.02 7.66
CA GLN A 122 2.10 2.98 8.44
C GLN A 122 2.88 3.97 7.56
N GLY A 123 2.77 3.87 6.23
CA GLY A 123 3.34 4.82 5.28
C GLY A 123 4.71 4.41 4.73
N ALA A 124 5.02 3.11 4.68
CA ALA A 124 6.25 2.65 4.05
C ALA A 124 6.26 3.00 2.55
N ASP A 125 7.36 3.57 2.08
CA ASP A 125 7.47 4.06 0.70
C ASP A 125 7.61 2.90 -0.30
N VAL A 126 6.58 2.72 -1.13
CA VAL A 126 6.53 1.69 -2.18
C VAL A 126 7.34 2.04 -3.43
N TYR A 127 7.81 3.29 -3.57
CA TYR A 127 8.58 3.76 -4.73
C TYR A 127 10.05 3.95 -4.44
N HIS A 128 10.44 3.88 -3.16
CA HIS A 128 11.82 3.99 -2.76
C HIS A 128 12.69 2.92 -3.42
N THR A 129 13.80 3.31 -4.05
CA THR A 129 14.71 2.39 -4.73
C THR A 129 15.95 2.06 -3.89
N ASN A 130 16.38 0.79 -3.94
CA ASN A 130 17.62 0.37 -3.30
C ASN A 130 18.87 0.88 -4.07
N LEU A 131 20.07 0.43 -3.67
CA LEU A 131 21.34 0.82 -4.30
C LEU A 131 21.48 0.39 -5.77
N PHE A 132 20.60 -0.48 -6.28
CA PHE A 132 20.56 -0.94 -7.66
C PHE A 132 19.43 -0.27 -8.46
N ASP A 133 18.83 0.80 -7.92
CA ASP A 133 17.65 1.46 -8.49
C ASP A 133 16.42 0.56 -8.64
N HIS A 134 16.39 -0.56 -7.92
CA HIS A 134 15.25 -1.48 -7.89
C HIS A 134 14.23 -1.02 -6.85
N SER A 135 12.95 -0.95 -7.24
CA SER A 135 11.83 -0.72 -6.33
C SER A 135 11.51 -2.00 -5.52
N PRO A 136 10.71 -1.91 -4.44
CA PRO A 136 10.24 -3.08 -3.71
C PRO A 136 9.44 -4.04 -4.61
N LEU A 137 8.65 -3.49 -5.54
CA LEU A 137 7.92 -4.27 -6.53
C LEU A 137 8.86 -5.02 -7.47
N TYR A 138 9.94 -4.38 -7.96
CA TYR A 138 10.95 -5.06 -8.78
C TYR A 138 11.52 -6.28 -8.06
N VAL A 139 11.97 -6.10 -6.82
CA VAL A 139 12.60 -7.18 -6.03
C VAL A 139 11.60 -8.31 -5.78
N ALA A 140 10.33 -7.99 -5.51
CA ALA A 140 9.28 -8.99 -5.39
C ALA A 140 9.07 -9.78 -6.70
N MET A 141 9.14 -9.10 -7.84
CA MET A 141 8.96 -9.67 -9.18
C MET A 141 10.16 -10.49 -9.69
N GLU A 142 11.35 -10.39 -9.10
CA GLU A 142 12.48 -11.29 -9.41
C GLU A 142 12.15 -12.76 -9.09
N TYR A 143 11.32 -12.95 -8.06
CA TYR A 143 10.83 -14.25 -7.58
C TYR A 143 9.31 -14.20 -7.40
N PRO A 144 8.55 -14.10 -8.50
CA PRO A 144 7.14 -13.74 -8.46
C PRO A 144 6.26 -14.85 -7.86
N THR A 145 6.71 -16.10 -7.97
CA THR A 145 6.06 -17.28 -7.38
C THR A 145 6.14 -17.30 -5.85
N ASP A 146 7.29 -16.91 -5.29
CA ASP A 146 7.48 -16.78 -3.84
C ASP A 146 6.73 -15.56 -3.27
N ASN A 147 6.54 -14.51 -4.06
CA ASN A 147 6.06 -13.20 -3.60
C ASN A 147 4.66 -12.83 -4.11
N MET A 148 3.85 -13.77 -4.63
CA MET A 148 2.56 -13.46 -5.27
C MET A 148 1.67 -12.53 -4.45
N HIS A 149 1.45 -12.85 -3.18
CA HIS A 149 0.62 -12.04 -2.29
C HIS A 149 1.24 -10.67 -1.96
N VAL A 150 2.57 -10.59 -1.90
CA VAL A 150 3.28 -9.33 -1.67
C VAL A 150 3.21 -8.44 -2.90
N ILE A 151 3.33 -9.02 -4.10
CA ILE A 151 3.14 -8.32 -5.38
C ILE A 151 1.72 -7.78 -5.44
N GLU A 152 0.71 -8.60 -5.18
CA GLU A 152 -0.69 -8.17 -5.17
C GLU A 152 -0.90 -6.99 -4.24
N LEU A 153 -0.38 -7.08 -3.02
CA LEU A 153 -0.48 -6.05 -2.02
C LEU A 153 0.27 -4.77 -2.42
N LEU A 154 1.49 -4.86 -2.93
CA LEU A 154 2.23 -3.70 -3.43
C LEU A 154 1.46 -2.99 -4.55
N LEU A 155 0.90 -3.74 -5.50
CA LEU A 155 0.08 -3.19 -6.58
C LEU A 155 -1.20 -2.51 -6.05
N GLN A 156 -1.81 -3.04 -4.98
CA GLN A 156 -2.96 -2.39 -4.31
C GLN A 156 -2.57 -1.05 -3.63
N TYR A 157 -1.32 -0.89 -3.20
CA TYR A 157 -0.78 0.36 -2.67
C TYR A 157 -0.13 1.22 -3.78
N ASP A 158 -0.61 1.10 -5.02
CA ASP A 158 -0.16 1.84 -6.20
C ASP A 158 1.32 1.70 -6.52
N ALA A 159 2.02 0.67 -6.01
CA ALA A 159 3.42 0.46 -6.32
C ALA A 159 3.59 0.31 -7.83
N TRP A 160 4.43 1.17 -8.40
CA TRP A 160 4.60 1.25 -9.84
C TRP A 160 6.05 1.57 -10.14
N CYS A 161 6.79 0.59 -10.64
CA CYS A 161 8.12 0.79 -11.22
C CYS A 161 8.60 -0.51 -11.85
N THR A 162 8.99 -0.44 -13.13
CA THR A 162 10.40 -0.58 -13.59
C THR A 162 10.54 -0.21 -15.06
N SER A 163 11.66 0.39 -15.48
CA SER A 163 11.92 0.66 -16.90
C SER A 163 12.05 -0.61 -17.76
N GLU A 164 12.04 -1.80 -17.14
CA GLU A 164 12.31 -3.08 -17.79
C GLU A 164 11.03 -3.88 -18.06
N GLN A 165 10.50 -3.72 -19.26
CA GLN A 165 9.38 -4.50 -19.80
C GLN A 165 9.59 -6.02 -19.69
N LEU A 166 10.85 -6.48 -19.84
CA LEU A 166 11.21 -7.89 -19.81
C LEU A 166 10.88 -8.57 -18.48
N LEU A 167 10.97 -7.84 -17.35
CA LEU A 167 10.67 -8.40 -16.04
C LEU A 167 9.18 -8.69 -15.88
N TRP A 168 8.31 -7.79 -16.37
CA TRP A 168 6.87 -8.02 -16.37
C TRP A 168 6.48 -9.25 -17.18
N ILE A 169 7.05 -9.39 -18.38
CA ILE A 169 6.81 -10.55 -19.25
C ILE A 169 7.26 -11.84 -18.58
N ARG A 170 8.48 -11.85 -18.02
CA ARG A 170 9.01 -13.01 -17.31
C ARG A 170 8.17 -13.37 -16.09
N ALA A 171 7.80 -12.37 -15.28
CA ALA A 171 7.01 -12.58 -14.08
C ALA A 171 5.63 -13.14 -14.40
N LEU A 172 4.96 -12.60 -15.42
CA LEU A 172 3.72 -13.15 -15.94
C LEU A 172 3.91 -14.60 -16.38
N HIS A 173 4.91 -14.90 -17.20
CA HIS A 173 5.15 -16.26 -17.70
C HIS A 173 5.38 -17.28 -16.58
N GLU A 174 6.17 -16.91 -15.57
CA GLU A 174 6.45 -17.78 -14.43
C GLU A 174 5.19 -18.00 -13.57
N VAL A 175 4.43 -16.95 -13.27
CA VAL A 175 3.18 -17.04 -12.50
C VAL A 175 2.11 -17.83 -13.25
N PHE A 176 2.00 -17.63 -14.56
CA PHE A 176 1.02 -18.33 -15.40
C PHE A 176 1.27 -19.83 -15.47
N THR A 177 2.52 -20.28 -15.43
CA THR A 177 2.84 -21.72 -15.47
C THR A 177 2.64 -22.40 -14.13
N THR A 178 2.59 -21.64 -13.02
CA THR A 178 2.61 -22.18 -11.65
C THR A 178 1.31 -21.97 -10.86
N SER A 179 0.53 -20.93 -11.17
CA SER A 179 -0.66 -20.55 -10.40
C SER A 179 -1.94 -20.57 -11.21
N GLU A 180 -3.00 -21.11 -10.60
CA GLU A 180 -4.38 -21.08 -11.11
C GLU A 180 -5.19 -19.87 -10.60
N ASN A 181 -4.60 -19.00 -9.77
CA ASN A 181 -5.28 -17.83 -9.23
C ASN A 181 -5.57 -16.78 -10.33
N LYS A 182 -6.74 -16.91 -10.95
CA LYS A 182 -7.23 -16.01 -12.00
C LYS A 182 -7.33 -14.55 -11.53
N ALA A 183 -7.64 -14.29 -10.25
CA ALA A 183 -7.75 -12.93 -9.73
C ALA A 183 -6.39 -12.23 -9.72
N PHE A 184 -5.36 -12.91 -9.19
CA PHE A 184 -3.99 -12.39 -9.22
C PHE A 184 -3.48 -12.20 -10.65
N LEU A 185 -3.74 -13.15 -11.56
CA LEU A 185 -3.38 -13.03 -12.96
C LEU A 185 -4.04 -11.82 -13.63
N LYS A 186 -5.33 -11.55 -13.34
CA LYS A 186 -6.00 -10.33 -13.84
C LYS A 186 -5.32 -9.08 -13.32
N VAL A 187 -4.99 -9.00 -12.03
CA VAL A 187 -4.24 -7.86 -11.46
C VAL A 187 -2.91 -7.69 -12.18
N LEU A 188 -2.15 -8.76 -12.39
CA LEU A 188 -0.85 -8.69 -13.04
C LEU A 188 -0.95 -8.27 -14.53
N ILE A 189 -1.93 -8.80 -15.27
CA ILE A 189 -2.23 -8.38 -16.65
C ILE A 189 -2.59 -6.90 -16.70
N LYS A 190 -3.50 -6.46 -15.82
CA LYS A 190 -3.96 -5.06 -15.72
C LYS A 190 -2.78 -4.10 -15.56
N TYR A 191 -1.88 -4.36 -14.61
CA TYR A 191 -0.74 -3.49 -14.36
C TYR A 191 0.36 -3.60 -15.42
N ALA A 192 0.63 -4.79 -15.96
CA ALA A 192 1.59 -4.99 -17.04
C ALA A 192 1.18 -4.28 -18.34
N THR A 193 -0.10 -4.40 -18.72
CA THR A 193 -0.66 -3.70 -19.89
C THR A 193 -0.61 -2.19 -19.68
N LEU A 194 -1.01 -1.68 -18.52
CA LEU A 194 -0.95 -0.25 -18.27
C LEU A 194 0.49 0.27 -18.32
N HIS A 195 1.44 -0.46 -17.74
CA HIS A 195 2.87 -0.14 -17.78
C HIS A 195 3.39 0.04 -19.21
N LYS A 196 3.04 -0.87 -20.11
CA LYS A 196 3.36 -0.80 -21.55
C LYS A 196 2.94 0.55 -22.15
N TYR A 197 1.70 0.99 -21.90
CA TYR A 197 1.18 2.24 -22.48
C TYR A 197 1.67 3.51 -21.79
N VAL A 198 2.02 3.44 -20.50
CA VAL A 198 2.53 4.58 -19.72
C VAL A 198 3.98 4.90 -20.07
N PHE A 199 4.85 3.89 -20.25
CA PHE A 199 6.30 4.10 -20.37
C PHE A 199 6.90 3.84 -21.75
N GLU A 200 6.24 3.11 -22.67
CA GLU A 200 6.84 2.81 -23.98
C GLU A 200 6.53 3.87 -25.04
N ASN A 201 7.58 4.53 -25.53
CA ASN A 201 7.53 5.43 -26.70
C ASN A 201 8.13 4.85 -27.98
N LYS A 202 8.68 3.63 -27.97
CA LYS A 202 9.30 3.03 -29.17
C LYS A 202 9.12 1.51 -29.20
N GLN A 203 8.97 1.02 -30.43
CA GLN A 203 8.82 -0.38 -30.85
C GLN A 203 9.49 -1.37 -29.88
N ALA A 204 8.67 -2.17 -29.20
CA ALA A 204 9.12 -3.33 -28.46
C ALA A 204 8.11 -4.45 -28.73
N ASP A 205 8.64 -5.66 -28.86
CA ASP A 205 7.97 -6.86 -29.33
C ASP A 205 6.59 -7.06 -28.71
N GLU A 206 5.66 -7.60 -29.50
CA GLU A 206 4.29 -7.85 -29.08
C GLU A 206 4.28 -8.59 -27.74
N PHE A 207 3.72 -7.91 -26.72
CA PHE A 207 3.25 -8.48 -25.47
C PHE A 207 2.10 -9.47 -25.78
N THR A 208 2.41 -10.62 -26.38
CA THR A 208 1.44 -11.66 -26.71
C THR A 208 1.70 -12.85 -25.82
N PHE A 209 0.95 -12.95 -24.73
CA PHE A 209 0.89 -14.19 -23.97
C PHE A 209 -0.06 -15.15 -24.72
N SER A 210 0.46 -15.88 -25.70
CA SER A 210 -0.31 -16.90 -26.41
C SER A 210 -0.40 -18.17 -25.56
N ASN A 211 -1.33 -18.22 -24.61
CA ASN A 211 -1.64 -19.46 -23.89
C ASN A 211 -3.10 -19.88 -24.09
N PRO A 212 -3.37 -20.96 -24.85
CA PRO A 212 -4.73 -21.37 -25.22
C PRO A 212 -5.60 -21.92 -24.06
N ARG A 213 -5.08 -21.99 -22.83
CA ARG A 213 -5.83 -22.57 -21.68
C ARG A 213 -6.80 -21.60 -20.99
N CYS A 214 -6.78 -20.30 -21.27
CA CYS A 214 -7.66 -19.32 -20.60
C CYS A 214 -8.08 -18.20 -21.56
N LEU A 215 -9.05 -18.49 -22.44
CA LEU A 215 -9.66 -17.49 -23.33
C LEU A 215 -10.15 -16.25 -22.57
N ASP A 216 -10.69 -16.44 -21.36
CA ASP A 216 -11.15 -15.34 -20.50
C ASP A 216 -10.04 -14.33 -20.15
N LEU A 217 -8.81 -14.80 -19.91
CA LEU A 217 -7.69 -13.93 -19.57
C LEU A 217 -7.16 -13.19 -20.79
N LEU A 218 -7.20 -13.83 -21.96
CA LEU A 218 -6.87 -13.18 -23.23
C LEU A 218 -7.90 -12.09 -23.61
N ASN A 219 -9.19 -12.37 -23.40
CA ASN A 219 -10.25 -11.38 -23.57
C ASN A 219 -10.04 -10.19 -22.62
N TYR A 220 -9.77 -10.46 -21.34
CA TYR A 220 -9.50 -9.42 -20.35
C TYR A 220 -8.25 -8.60 -20.68
N GLN A 221 -7.18 -9.24 -21.17
CA GLN A 221 -5.99 -8.53 -21.67
C GLN A 221 -6.37 -7.58 -22.80
N THR A 222 -7.18 -8.03 -23.76
CA THR A 222 -7.64 -7.22 -24.89
C THR A 222 -8.45 -6.01 -24.42
N GLU A 223 -9.33 -6.20 -23.43
CA GLU A 223 -10.08 -5.11 -22.80
C GLU A 223 -9.15 -4.09 -22.12
N CYS A 224 -8.16 -4.57 -21.36
CA CYS A 224 -7.13 -3.74 -20.72
C CYS A 224 -6.32 -2.92 -21.74
N GLU A 225 -5.94 -3.54 -22.86
CA GLU A 225 -5.20 -2.88 -23.94
C GLU A 225 -6.04 -1.80 -24.64
N ASN A 226 -7.33 -2.05 -24.85
CA ASN A 226 -8.26 -1.08 -25.44
C ASN A 226 -8.43 0.15 -24.54
N GLU A 227 -8.68 -0.06 -23.24
CA GLU A 227 -8.75 1.05 -22.27
C GLU A 227 -7.42 1.80 -22.19
N SER A 228 -6.29 1.09 -22.10
CA SER A 228 -4.96 1.74 -22.04
C SER A 228 -4.63 2.55 -23.30
N SER A 229 -4.98 2.04 -24.48
CA SER A 229 -4.80 2.73 -25.76
C SER A 229 -5.65 4.00 -25.86
N THR A 230 -6.90 3.94 -25.39
CA THR A 230 -7.80 5.10 -25.34
C THR A 230 -7.35 6.13 -24.30
N MET A 231 -6.93 5.70 -23.11
CA MET A 231 -6.32 6.57 -22.09
C MET A 231 -5.08 7.31 -22.62
N ARG A 232 -4.23 6.63 -23.40
CA ARG A 232 -3.03 7.24 -23.98
C ARG A 232 -3.36 8.37 -24.98
N LYS A 233 -4.48 8.22 -25.71
CA LYS A 233 -4.95 9.20 -26.71
C LYS A 233 -5.77 10.33 -26.07
N LEU A 234 -6.34 10.12 -24.88
CA LEU A 234 -7.14 11.12 -24.20
C LEU A 234 -6.26 12.26 -23.66
N ALA A 235 -6.46 13.46 -24.21
CA ALA A 235 -5.87 14.69 -23.69
C ALA A 235 -6.74 15.23 -22.54
N ILE A 236 -6.09 15.53 -21.41
CA ILE A 236 -6.68 16.12 -20.22
C ILE A 236 -6.26 17.59 -20.15
N LEU A 237 -7.24 18.46 -19.98
CA LEU A 237 -7.05 19.91 -19.91
C LEU A 237 -6.83 20.37 -18.47
N GLU A 238 -5.82 21.22 -18.29
CA GLU A 238 -5.57 21.96 -17.05
C GLU A 238 -6.61 23.07 -16.84
N LYS A 239 -7.05 23.26 -15.59
CA LYS A 239 -8.06 24.25 -15.20
C LYS A 239 -7.67 25.72 -15.45
N ARG A 240 -6.38 26.07 -15.41
CA ARG A 240 -5.89 27.48 -15.41
C ARG A 240 -5.38 27.97 -16.77
N ASN A 241 -4.58 27.16 -17.46
CA ASN A 241 -3.82 27.61 -18.63
C ASN A 241 -4.16 26.85 -19.92
N GLY A 242 -5.06 25.86 -19.86
CA GLY A 242 -5.45 25.06 -21.03
C GLY A 242 -4.35 24.14 -21.55
N LYS A 243 -3.30 23.86 -20.76
CA LYS A 243 -2.27 22.89 -21.14
C LYS A 243 -2.86 21.48 -21.18
N GLU A 244 -2.50 20.74 -22.22
CA GLU A 244 -2.92 19.36 -22.42
C GLU A 244 -1.83 18.37 -21.98
N ILE A 245 -2.22 17.35 -21.22
CA ILE A 245 -1.41 16.18 -20.91
C ILE A 245 -2.21 14.92 -21.21
N SER A 246 -1.58 13.85 -21.69
CA SER A 246 -2.30 12.58 -21.84
C SER A 246 -2.52 11.94 -20.46
N LEU A 247 -3.64 11.23 -20.28
CA LEU A 247 -3.93 10.56 -19.01
C LEU A 247 -2.81 9.60 -18.58
N CYS A 248 -2.26 8.82 -19.51
CA CYS A 248 -1.14 7.93 -19.20
C CYS A 248 0.12 8.67 -18.74
N LYS A 249 0.44 9.84 -19.31
CA LYS A 249 1.59 10.65 -18.85
C LYS A 249 1.35 11.18 -17.44
N LEU A 250 0.12 11.62 -17.16
CA LEU A 250 -0.26 12.06 -15.82
C LEU A 250 -0.15 10.91 -14.80
N LEU A 251 -0.60 9.71 -15.15
CA LEU A 251 -0.46 8.52 -14.28
C LEU A 251 1.01 8.12 -14.03
N ALA A 252 1.91 8.42 -14.97
CA ALA A 252 3.35 8.18 -14.86
C ALA A 252 4.04 9.06 -13.81
N GLU A 253 3.44 10.21 -13.47
CA GLU A 253 4.01 11.14 -12.51
C GLU A 253 3.84 10.62 -11.08
N THR A 254 4.93 10.09 -10.52
CA THR A 254 4.93 9.40 -9.22
C THR A 254 5.30 10.29 -8.04
N LYS A 255 5.77 11.53 -8.26
CA LYS A 255 6.46 12.32 -7.21
C LYS A 255 5.87 13.69 -6.87
N GLU A 256 4.88 14.21 -7.60
CA GLU A 256 4.33 15.55 -7.33
C GLU A 256 2.83 15.55 -7.06
N SER A 257 2.46 15.70 -5.78
CA SER A 257 1.06 15.80 -5.34
C SER A 257 0.29 16.98 -5.95
N HIS A 258 1.01 17.97 -6.50
CA HIS A 258 0.43 19.20 -7.02
C HIS A 258 -0.03 19.09 -8.48
N VAL A 259 0.53 18.18 -9.29
CA VAL A 259 0.11 18.09 -10.70
C VAL A 259 -1.31 17.55 -10.80
N PHE A 260 -1.66 16.55 -9.97
CA PHE A 260 -3.02 16.03 -9.92
C PHE A 260 -4.07 17.08 -9.45
N GLU A 261 -3.69 18.03 -8.60
CA GLU A 261 -4.57 19.14 -8.18
C GLU A 261 -4.93 20.07 -9.36
N ILE A 262 -4.05 20.20 -10.34
CA ILE A 262 -4.24 21.04 -11.53
C ILE A 262 -5.30 20.45 -12.48
N TYR A 263 -5.33 19.11 -12.58
CA TYR A 263 -6.18 18.34 -13.49
C TYR A 263 -7.41 17.72 -12.82
N GLU A 264 -7.60 17.97 -11.52
CA GLU A 264 -8.61 17.35 -10.65
C GLU A 264 -10.01 17.29 -11.28
N ALA A 265 -10.52 18.41 -11.78
CA ALA A 265 -11.88 18.49 -12.33
C ALA A 265 -12.07 17.58 -13.57
N SER A 266 -11.04 17.49 -14.41
CA SER A 266 -11.06 16.64 -15.60
C SER A 266 -10.97 15.17 -15.23
N ILE A 267 -10.16 14.82 -14.22
CA ILE A 267 -10.05 13.45 -13.70
C ILE A 267 -11.35 13.01 -13.03
N LEU A 268 -11.95 13.88 -12.23
CA LEU A 268 -13.26 13.61 -11.61
C LEU A 268 -14.33 13.35 -12.65
N LYS A 269 -14.34 14.11 -13.75
CA LYS A 269 -15.27 13.88 -14.86
C LYS A 269 -15.07 12.48 -15.46
N ILE A 270 -13.82 12.10 -15.75
CA ILE A 270 -13.46 10.77 -16.27
C ILE A 270 -13.99 9.65 -15.36
N LEU A 271 -13.84 9.82 -14.04
CA LEU A 271 -14.33 8.87 -13.04
C LEU A 271 -15.87 8.84 -12.97
N THR A 272 -16.54 10.00 -12.96
CA THR A 272 -18.01 10.07 -12.86
C THR A 272 -18.72 9.58 -14.12
N ASP A 273 -18.08 9.71 -15.28
CA ASP A 273 -18.61 9.20 -16.55
C ASP A 273 -18.24 7.72 -16.77
N ASN A 274 -17.51 7.10 -15.83
CA ASN A 274 -17.07 5.70 -15.88
C ASN A 274 -16.40 5.33 -17.22
N MET A 275 -15.52 6.22 -17.71
CA MET A 275 -14.88 6.08 -19.02
C MET A 275 -13.89 4.92 -19.10
N PHE A 276 -13.27 4.55 -17.96
CA PHE A 276 -12.23 3.52 -17.85
C PHE A 276 -12.52 2.60 -16.66
N PRO A 277 -13.52 1.71 -16.75
CA PRO A 277 -13.94 0.89 -15.61
C PRO A 277 -12.82 -0.03 -15.09
N ILE A 278 -11.94 -0.57 -15.96
CA ILE A 278 -10.85 -1.46 -15.54
C ILE A 278 -9.81 -0.71 -14.70
N TYR A 279 -9.53 0.55 -15.04
CA TYR A 279 -8.50 1.39 -14.41
C TYR A 279 -9.05 2.49 -13.50
N SER A 280 -10.34 2.43 -13.18
CA SER A 280 -11.05 3.41 -12.36
C SER A 280 -10.42 3.59 -10.97
N ASP A 281 -10.03 2.50 -10.32
CA ASP A 281 -9.28 2.45 -9.07
C ASP A 281 -7.91 3.12 -9.17
N VAL A 282 -7.13 2.83 -10.23
CA VAL A 282 -5.80 3.41 -10.47
C VAL A 282 -5.89 4.92 -10.72
N ILE A 283 -6.93 5.38 -11.41
CA ILE A 283 -7.17 6.80 -11.64
C ILE A 283 -7.63 7.48 -10.34
N ALA A 284 -8.53 6.84 -9.59
CA ALA A 284 -9.05 7.35 -8.34
C ALA A 284 -8.00 7.41 -7.22
N SER A 285 -7.04 6.49 -7.23
CA SER A 285 -6.00 6.42 -6.21
C SER A 285 -5.13 7.67 -6.18
N LYS A 286 -4.92 8.29 -7.35
CA LYS A 286 -4.19 9.55 -7.54
C LYS A 286 -4.91 10.78 -6.98
N LEU A 287 -6.23 10.71 -6.75
CA LEU A 287 -6.96 11.79 -6.12
C LEU A 287 -6.88 11.69 -4.59
N LYS A 288 -6.77 12.86 -3.95
CA LYS A 288 -6.89 12.97 -2.50
C LYS A 288 -8.29 12.51 -2.09
N ARG A 289 -8.36 11.73 -1.01
CA ARG A 289 -9.65 11.28 -0.48
C ARG A 289 -10.55 12.47 -0.10
N SER A 290 -9.99 13.55 0.46
CA SER A 290 -10.74 14.76 0.82
C SER A 290 -11.49 15.37 -0.36
N VAL A 291 -10.86 15.43 -1.54
CA VAL A 291 -11.44 15.96 -2.77
C VAL A 291 -12.68 15.16 -3.20
N LEU A 292 -12.57 13.83 -3.17
CA LEU A 292 -13.69 12.94 -3.50
C LEU A 292 -14.87 13.16 -2.53
N ILE A 293 -14.58 13.35 -1.25
CA ILE A 293 -15.59 13.62 -0.21
C ILE A 293 -16.26 14.98 -0.45
N GLU A 294 -15.49 16.03 -0.69
CA GLU A 294 -16.02 17.37 -0.99
C GLU A 294 -16.98 17.34 -2.16
N HIS A 295 -16.62 16.64 -3.25
CA HIS A 295 -17.49 16.49 -4.40
C HIS A 295 -18.73 15.67 -4.08
N LEU A 296 -18.62 14.61 -3.27
CA LEU A 296 -19.77 13.80 -2.88
C LEU A 296 -20.76 14.61 -2.04
N LEU A 297 -20.28 15.53 -1.19
CA LEU A 297 -21.13 16.44 -0.40
C LEU A 297 -21.93 17.42 -1.28
N THR A 298 -21.48 17.69 -2.50
CA THR A 298 -22.24 18.49 -3.47
C THR A 298 -23.37 17.70 -4.15
N ARG A 299 -23.41 16.36 -4.01
CA ARG A 299 -24.42 15.50 -4.64
C ARG A 299 -25.65 15.35 -3.75
N ARG A 300 -26.82 15.28 -4.39
CA ARG A 300 -28.07 14.86 -3.71
C ARG A 300 -28.15 13.34 -3.72
N ILE A 301 -27.72 12.70 -2.63
CA ILE A 301 -27.84 11.25 -2.46
C ILE A 301 -29.27 10.92 -2.03
N TYR A 302 -29.93 10.02 -2.78
CA TYR A 302 -31.29 9.59 -2.49
C TYR A 302 -31.49 8.10 -2.74
N ALA A 303 -32.47 7.51 -2.06
CA ALA A 303 -33.00 6.19 -2.36
C ALA A 303 -34.42 6.35 -2.91
N ARG A 304 -34.68 5.78 -4.08
CA ARG A 304 -36.03 5.73 -4.66
C ARG A 304 -36.78 4.54 -4.07
N ILE A 305 -37.94 4.81 -3.50
CA ILE A 305 -38.88 3.77 -3.04
C ILE A 305 -39.96 3.67 -4.09
N ASP A 306 -40.06 2.52 -4.76
CA ASP A 306 -41.01 2.35 -5.87
C ASP A 306 -42.44 2.04 -5.42
N MET A 307 -42.63 1.47 -4.21
CA MET A 307 -43.94 0.99 -3.73
C MET A 307 -44.12 1.25 -2.22
N PRO A 308 -45.34 1.50 -1.72
CA PRO A 308 -46.61 1.59 -2.46
C PRO A 308 -46.86 2.96 -3.12
N TYR A 309 -46.07 3.98 -2.80
CA TYR A 309 -46.11 5.29 -3.44
C TYR A 309 -44.69 5.69 -3.82
N PRO A 310 -44.39 5.94 -5.12
CA PRO A 310 -43.08 6.36 -5.55
C PRO A 310 -42.63 7.65 -4.86
N HIS A 311 -41.57 7.59 -4.06
CA HIS A 311 -40.97 8.77 -3.46
C HIS A 311 -39.47 8.58 -3.26
N ASP A 312 -38.74 9.70 -3.26
CA ASP A 312 -37.31 9.71 -3.02
C ASP A 312 -37.03 10.09 -1.56
N ILE A 313 -36.26 9.27 -0.86
CA ILE A 313 -35.73 9.59 0.47
C ILE A 313 -34.31 10.12 0.30
N PHE A 314 -34.12 11.38 0.68
CA PHE A 314 -32.81 12.02 0.62
C PHE A 314 -32.00 11.74 1.89
N LEU A 315 -30.71 11.45 1.70
CA LEU A 315 -29.79 11.40 2.83
C LEU A 315 -29.54 12.83 3.34
N PRO A 316 -29.66 13.10 4.66
CA PRO A 316 -29.28 14.38 5.21
C PRO A 316 -27.80 14.70 4.95
N ALA A 317 -27.47 15.95 4.61
CA ALA A 317 -26.09 16.35 4.35
C ALA A 317 -25.15 16.06 5.54
N ASP A 318 -25.67 16.17 6.77
CA ASP A 318 -24.91 15.97 8.00
C ASP A 318 -24.54 14.49 8.25
N THR A 319 -25.25 13.52 7.65
CA THR A 319 -24.95 12.09 7.82
C THR A 319 -23.94 11.57 6.82
N ILE A 320 -23.79 12.24 5.67
CA ILE A 320 -22.86 11.84 4.60
C ILE A 320 -21.41 11.75 5.12
N PRO A 321 -20.85 12.73 5.86
CA PRO A 321 -19.49 12.63 6.39
C PRO A 321 -19.28 11.41 7.30
N HIS A 322 -20.28 11.07 8.12
CA HIS A 322 -20.20 9.92 9.03
C HIS A 322 -20.18 8.58 8.29
N ILE A 323 -20.99 8.44 7.24
CA ILE A 323 -21.02 7.23 6.41
C ILE A 323 -19.72 7.12 5.62
N VAL A 324 -19.32 8.22 4.98
CA VAL A 324 -18.15 8.26 4.09
C VAL A 324 -16.85 8.03 4.86
N GLY A 325 -16.79 8.35 6.16
CA GLY A 325 -15.66 7.99 7.03
C GLY A 325 -15.31 6.49 7.03
N HIS A 326 -16.28 5.62 6.73
CA HIS A 326 -16.13 4.16 6.73
C HIS A 326 -16.02 3.53 5.33
N LEU A 327 -16.17 4.29 4.26
CA LEU A 327 -16.17 3.76 2.89
C LEU A 327 -14.74 3.67 2.30
N SER A 328 -14.46 2.72 1.39
CA SER A 328 -13.21 2.76 0.62
C SER A 328 -13.22 3.93 -0.38
N LYS A 329 -12.07 4.28 -0.98
CA LYS A 329 -12.03 5.27 -2.07
C LYS A 329 -12.93 4.83 -3.23
N ASP A 330 -12.90 3.55 -3.60
CA ASP A 330 -13.71 2.99 -4.68
C ASP A 330 -15.20 3.13 -4.43
N CYS A 331 -15.65 2.88 -3.19
CA CYS A 331 -17.05 3.09 -2.81
C CYS A 331 -17.48 4.55 -2.99
N ILE A 332 -16.61 5.51 -2.66
CA ILE A 332 -16.90 6.95 -2.85
C ILE A 332 -16.99 7.28 -4.34
N VAL A 333 -16.07 6.76 -5.16
CA VAL A 333 -16.10 6.96 -6.62
C VAL A 333 -17.37 6.37 -7.24
N ASN A 334 -17.77 5.18 -6.82
CA ASN A 334 -19.00 4.56 -7.29
C ASN A 334 -20.24 5.41 -6.93
N LEU A 335 -20.30 5.97 -5.71
CA LEU A 335 -21.37 6.90 -5.34
C LEU A 335 -21.35 8.16 -6.22
N LEU A 336 -20.18 8.73 -6.50
CA LEU A 336 -20.04 9.89 -7.38
C LEU A 336 -20.49 9.61 -8.81
N ALA A 337 -20.26 8.40 -9.32
CA ALA A 337 -20.69 8.00 -10.67
C ALA A 337 -22.20 7.78 -10.76
N VAL A 338 -22.82 7.22 -9.70
CA VAL A 338 -24.27 6.99 -9.62
C VAL A 338 -25.04 8.29 -9.45
N PHE A 339 -24.60 9.16 -8.54
CA PHE A 339 -25.27 10.42 -8.23
C PHE A 339 -24.62 11.57 -9.01
N LYS A 340 -25.11 11.82 -10.23
CA LYS A 340 -24.71 12.95 -11.07
C LYS A 340 -25.23 14.30 -10.52
N PRO A 341 -24.55 15.43 -10.79
CA PRO A 341 -24.93 16.76 -10.29
C PRO A 341 -26.34 17.18 -10.67
#